data_AF-A0A942BIN7-F1
#
_entry.id   AF-A0A942BIN7-F1
#
_cell.length_a   1.000
_cell.length_b   1.000
_cell.length_c   1.000
_cell.angle_alpha   90.00
_cell.angle_beta   90.00
_cell.angle_gamma   90.00
#
_symmetry.space_group_name_H-M   'P 1'
#
loop_
_entity.id
_entity.type
_entity.pdbx_description
1 polymer ?
#
loop_
_entity_poly.entity_id
_entity_poly.type
_entity_poly.pdbx_seq_one_letter_code
_entity_poly.pdbx_strand_id
1 'polypeptide(L)'
;MSNALVTHMTFNYIGLGQLVTVSGHWDGQAYASSLNFTSSAIYGNIYTYCVDLDNYIHAGDNWDANVLDSQSLSGGLKEAGNILGNAFFQADNADKAAGLQLAMWEAIYDGGATLDLSVGNFKSTGETAAADAWAQTYYAYRTVDAHAVYFQPVAGSGGQGQMTAVPEPATMIGLGTMAVALLKRKRR
;
A
#
# COMPACT_ATOMS: atom_id res chain seq x y z
N MET A 1 0.93 -20.42 14.88
CA MET A 1 0.30 -20.13 13.58
C MET A 1 -0.92 -19.26 13.88
N SER A 2 -0.78 -17.93 13.86
CA SER A 2 -1.93 -17.04 13.97
C SER A 2 -2.72 -17.14 12.67
N ASN A 3 -4.03 -17.36 12.74
CA ASN A 3 -4.90 -17.28 11.58
C ASN A 3 -4.81 -15.84 11.05
N ALA A 4 -4.14 -15.65 9.91
CA ALA A 4 -4.18 -14.38 9.21
C ALA A 4 -5.66 -14.10 8.89
N LEU A 5 -6.13 -12.89 9.19
CA LEU A 5 -7.48 -12.50 8.85
C LEU A 5 -7.56 -12.44 7.32
N VAL A 6 -8.46 -13.20 6.71
CA VAL A 6 -8.70 -13.14 5.27
C VAL A 6 -9.74 -12.06 5.01
N THR A 7 -9.49 -11.19 4.04
CA THR A 7 -10.45 -10.19 3.58
C THR A 7 -10.70 -10.33 2.09
N HIS A 8 -11.94 -10.10 1.69
CA HIS A 8 -12.33 -10.01 0.28
C HIS A 8 -12.09 -8.59 -0.23
N MET A 9 -11.46 -8.47 -1.39
CA MET A 9 -11.07 -7.21 -2.02
C MET A 9 -11.70 -7.10 -3.42
N THR A 10 -12.31 -5.95 -3.71
CA THR A 10 -12.88 -5.62 -5.03
C THR A 10 -12.25 -4.35 -5.55
N PHE A 11 -11.64 -4.39 -6.75
CA PHE A 11 -11.05 -3.21 -7.36
C PHE A 11 -12.12 -2.26 -7.91
N ASN A 12 -12.06 -1.00 -7.48
CA ASN A 12 -12.97 0.03 -7.93
C ASN A 12 -12.37 0.86 -9.07
N TYR A 13 -11.28 1.60 -8.80
CA TYR A 13 -10.66 2.51 -9.76
C TYR A 13 -9.25 2.93 -9.35
N ILE A 14 -8.50 3.47 -10.32
CA ILE A 14 -7.18 4.09 -10.12
C ILE A 14 -7.38 5.53 -9.61
N GLY A 15 -6.70 5.89 -8.52
CA GLY A 15 -6.71 7.21 -7.93
C GLY A 15 -5.70 8.17 -8.56
N LEU A 16 -5.00 8.93 -7.73
CA LEU A 16 -4.05 9.96 -8.16
C LEU A 16 -2.75 9.31 -8.63
N GLY A 17 -2.36 9.51 -9.88
CA GLY A 17 -1.08 9.01 -10.37
C GLY A 17 -0.87 9.18 -11.85
N GLN A 18 0.14 8.51 -12.36
CA GLN A 18 0.56 8.61 -13.76
C GLN A 18 1.02 7.26 -14.31
N LEU A 19 1.04 7.14 -15.63
CA LEU A 19 1.59 5.97 -16.31
C LEU A 19 3.11 6.09 -16.34
N VAL A 20 3.81 5.04 -15.90
CA VAL A 20 5.27 4.93 -15.96
C VAL A 20 5.67 3.72 -16.77
N THR A 21 6.86 3.74 -17.36
CA THR A 21 7.46 2.59 -18.04
C THR A 21 8.46 1.95 -17.09
N VAL A 22 8.20 0.70 -16.72
CA VAL A 22 9.04 -0.10 -15.83
C VAL A 22 9.90 -1.05 -16.66
N SER A 23 11.13 -1.31 -16.21
CA SER A 23 11.99 -2.35 -16.78
C SER A 23 12.86 -3.05 -15.74
N GLY A 24 13.39 -4.24 -16.08
CA GLY A 24 14.27 -5.04 -15.22
C GLY A 24 13.64 -6.39 -14.86
N HIS A 25 13.06 -6.47 -13.66
CA HIS A 25 12.31 -7.61 -13.16
C HIS A 25 11.07 -7.87 -14.02
N TRP A 26 10.39 -6.78 -14.39
CA TRP A 26 9.26 -6.77 -15.30
C TRP A 26 9.39 -5.59 -16.27
N ASP A 27 9.05 -5.81 -17.54
CA ASP A 27 9.12 -4.81 -18.60
C ASP A 27 7.71 -4.47 -19.11
N GLY A 28 7.30 -3.21 -18.97
CA GLY A 28 6.02 -2.73 -19.48
C GLY A 28 5.56 -1.40 -18.90
N GLN A 29 4.27 -1.10 -19.05
CA GLN A 29 3.67 0.12 -18.50
C GLN A 29 2.83 -0.19 -17.26
N ALA A 30 3.07 0.54 -16.18
CA ALA A 30 2.32 0.43 -14.94
C ALA A 30 1.78 1.80 -14.50
N TYR A 31 0.63 1.80 -13.83
CA TYR A 31 0.14 3.02 -13.18
C TYR A 31 0.81 3.19 -11.83
N ALA A 32 1.63 4.23 -11.70
CA ALA A 32 2.19 4.65 -10.43
C ALA A 32 1.18 5.50 -9.67
N SER A 33 0.32 4.87 -8.85
CA SER A 33 -0.86 5.52 -8.27
C SER A 33 -1.39 4.79 -7.03
N SER A 34 -2.17 5.50 -6.22
CA SER A 34 -3.07 4.87 -5.25
C SER A 34 -4.21 4.14 -5.97
N LEU A 35 -4.59 2.96 -5.52
CA LEU A 35 -5.71 2.17 -6.03
C LEU A 35 -6.84 2.14 -5.01
N ASN A 36 -8.09 2.32 -5.45
CA ASN A 36 -9.24 2.27 -4.56
C ASN A 36 -9.88 0.87 -4.57
N PHE A 37 -10.06 0.31 -3.37
CA PHE A 37 -10.66 -1.00 -3.17
C PHE A 37 -11.84 -0.93 -2.21
N THR A 38 -12.85 -1.75 -2.48
CA THR A 38 -13.85 -2.13 -1.49
C THR A 38 -13.36 -3.40 -0.80
N SER A 39 -13.22 -3.37 0.51
CA SER A 39 -12.86 -4.53 1.32
C SER A 39 -14.03 -4.96 2.20
N SER A 40 -13.96 -6.17 2.77
CA SER A 40 -14.88 -6.62 3.82
C SER A 40 -15.04 -5.60 4.97
N ALA A 41 -16.12 -5.74 5.76
CA ALA A 41 -16.66 -4.73 6.67
C ALA A 41 -15.68 -4.08 7.68
N ILE A 42 -14.49 -4.67 7.90
CA ILE A 42 -13.47 -4.13 8.80
C ILE A 42 -12.73 -2.93 8.19
N TYR A 43 -12.49 -2.93 6.87
CA TYR A 43 -11.72 -1.88 6.19
C TYR A 43 -12.59 -0.97 5.32
N GLY A 44 -13.73 -1.47 4.81
CA GLY A 44 -14.62 -0.67 3.96
C GLY A 44 -13.90 -0.22 2.68
N ASN A 45 -14.08 1.04 2.30
CA ASN A 45 -13.37 1.62 1.16
C ASN A 45 -11.98 2.10 1.58
N ILE A 46 -10.95 1.58 0.92
CA ILE A 46 -9.56 1.87 1.23
C ILE A 46 -8.80 2.27 -0.02
N TYR A 47 -7.79 3.12 0.17
CA TYR A 47 -6.77 3.37 -0.84
C TYR A 47 -5.53 2.55 -0.51
N THR A 48 -4.99 1.86 -1.50
CA THR A 48 -3.79 1.04 -1.38
C THR A 48 -2.76 1.46 -2.42
N TYR A 49 -1.54 0.95 -2.28
CA TYR A 49 -0.49 1.00 -3.28
C TYR A 49 -0.07 -0.43 -3.64
N CYS A 50 0.26 -0.62 -4.90
CA CYS A 50 0.66 -1.91 -5.43
C CYS A 50 2.05 -2.30 -4.88
N VAL A 51 2.23 -3.56 -4.50
CA VAL A 51 3.54 -4.11 -4.07
C VAL A 51 3.98 -5.30 -4.92
N ASP A 52 3.39 -5.44 -6.11
CA ASP A 52 3.51 -6.61 -6.97
C ASP A 52 3.34 -6.22 -8.45
N LEU A 53 4.45 -6.12 -9.17
CA LEU A 53 4.52 -5.84 -10.61
C LEU A 53 4.26 -7.08 -11.48
N ASP A 54 4.28 -8.29 -10.91
CA ASP A 54 4.14 -9.53 -11.68
C ASP A 54 2.67 -9.87 -11.98
N ASN A 55 1.77 -9.46 -11.09
CA ASN A 55 0.35 -9.69 -11.22
C ASN A 55 -0.39 -8.40 -11.59
N TYR A 56 -1.47 -8.56 -12.36
CA TYR A 56 -2.32 -7.44 -12.80
C TYR A 56 -3.67 -7.52 -12.12
N ILE A 57 -4.34 -6.37 -12.06
CA ILE A 57 -5.72 -6.27 -11.61
C ILE A 57 -6.55 -5.39 -12.54
N HIS A 58 -7.79 -5.80 -12.79
CA HIS A 58 -8.76 -5.09 -13.60
C HIS A 58 -9.96 -4.67 -12.77
N ALA A 59 -10.61 -3.56 -13.15
CA ALA A 59 -11.75 -3.06 -12.41
C ALA A 59 -12.87 -4.11 -12.35
N GLY A 60 -13.40 -4.36 -11.15
CA GLY A 60 -14.37 -5.43 -10.90
C GLY A 60 -13.75 -6.79 -10.56
N ASP A 61 -12.43 -6.96 -10.65
CA ASP A 61 -11.76 -8.16 -10.15
C ASP A 61 -11.95 -8.28 -8.64
N ASN A 62 -12.15 -9.52 -8.20
CA ASN A 62 -12.37 -9.88 -6.82
C ASN A 62 -11.35 -10.94 -6.42
N TRP A 63 -10.70 -10.76 -5.26
CA TRP A 63 -9.79 -11.75 -4.73
C TRP A 63 -9.77 -11.71 -3.20
N ASP A 64 -9.26 -12.79 -2.62
CA ASP A 64 -9.09 -12.91 -1.18
C ASP A 64 -7.64 -12.61 -0.82
N ALA A 65 -7.44 -11.88 0.28
CA ALA A 65 -6.12 -11.51 0.76
C ALA A 65 -5.95 -11.85 2.24
N ASN A 66 -4.80 -12.45 2.58
CA ASN A 66 -4.32 -12.50 3.96
C ASN A 66 -3.91 -11.09 4.39
N VAL A 67 -4.40 -10.68 5.55
CA VAL A 67 -4.07 -9.40 6.18
C VAL A 67 -2.87 -9.60 7.10
N LEU A 68 -1.78 -8.92 6.81
CA LEU A 68 -0.53 -8.96 7.57
C LEU A 68 -0.11 -7.54 7.98
N ASP A 69 0.52 -7.41 9.15
CA ASP A 69 1.22 -6.18 9.52
C ASP A 69 2.57 -6.13 8.79
N SER A 70 2.90 -5.01 8.14
CA SER A 70 4.17 -4.84 7.45
C SER A 70 5.38 -5.03 8.38
N GLN A 71 5.23 -4.76 9.67
CA GLN A 71 6.30 -4.98 10.67
C GLN A 71 6.58 -6.46 10.96
N SER A 72 5.67 -7.37 10.58
CA SER A 72 5.90 -8.81 10.65
C SER A 72 6.64 -9.37 9.42
N LEU A 73 6.83 -8.55 8.39
CA LEU A 73 7.54 -8.89 7.16
C LEU A 73 9.04 -8.60 7.28
N SER A 74 9.79 -8.99 6.26
CA SER A 74 11.24 -8.76 6.16
C SER A 74 11.63 -8.18 4.81
N GLY A 75 12.82 -7.58 4.74
CA GLY A 75 13.40 -7.06 3.49
C GLY A 75 12.55 -5.93 2.88
N GLY A 76 12.50 -5.89 1.55
CA GLY A 76 11.86 -4.82 0.79
C GLY A 76 10.37 -4.59 1.11
N LEU A 77 9.62 -5.63 1.47
CA LEU A 77 8.23 -5.48 1.89
C LEU A 77 8.09 -4.76 3.24
N LYS A 78 9.01 -5.00 4.20
CA LYS A 78 9.04 -4.24 5.45
C LYS A 78 9.38 -2.78 5.16
N GLU A 79 10.39 -2.55 4.32
CA GLU A 79 10.84 -1.22 3.92
C GLU A 79 9.74 -0.43 3.20
N ALA A 80 9.01 -1.04 2.27
CA ALA A 80 7.85 -0.44 1.63
C ALA A 80 6.74 -0.11 2.63
N GLY A 81 6.52 -0.94 3.65
CA GLY A 81 5.61 -0.66 4.76
C GLY A 81 6.03 0.56 5.58
N ASN A 82 7.33 0.71 5.87
CA ASN A 82 7.90 1.88 6.53
C ASN A 82 7.70 3.15 5.69
N ILE A 83 7.98 3.08 4.38
CA ILE A 83 7.76 4.19 3.44
C ILE A 83 6.29 4.61 3.46
N LEU A 84 5.39 3.65 3.23
CA LEU A 84 3.96 3.90 3.13
C LEU A 84 3.39 4.48 4.42
N GLY A 85 3.72 3.89 5.58
CA GLY A 85 3.22 4.33 6.88
C GLY A 85 3.58 5.78 7.21
N ASN A 86 4.73 6.27 6.74
CA ASN A 86 5.16 7.67 6.95
C ASN A 86 4.65 8.65 5.88
N ALA A 87 4.44 8.18 4.64
CA ALA A 87 4.17 9.05 3.49
C ALA A 87 2.70 9.05 3.01
N PHE A 88 1.87 8.10 3.45
CA PHE A 88 0.52 7.89 2.90
C PHE A 88 -0.33 9.16 2.83
N PHE A 89 -0.43 9.92 3.93
CA PHE A 89 -1.22 11.15 3.97
C PHE A 89 -0.55 12.35 3.29
N GLN A 90 0.75 12.25 2.98
CA GLN A 90 1.48 13.28 2.25
C GLN A 90 1.21 13.18 0.75
N ALA A 91 0.89 11.99 0.24
CA ALA A 91 0.64 11.68 -1.17
C ALA A 91 -0.74 12.17 -1.68
N ASP A 92 -0.96 13.48 -1.59
CA ASP A 92 -2.23 14.17 -1.86
C ASP A 92 -2.44 14.64 -3.31
N ASN A 93 -1.50 14.37 -4.22
CA ASN A 93 -1.57 14.72 -5.64
C ASN A 93 -0.84 13.67 -6.50
N ALA A 94 -1.00 13.78 -7.83
CA ALA A 94 -0.50 12.78 -8.77
C ALA A 94 1.02 12.57 -8.71
N ASP A 95 1.82 13.65 -8.63
CA ASP A 95 3.28 13.53 -8.57
C ASP A 95 3.73 12.87 -7.26
N LYS A 96 3.11 13.24 -6.13
CA LYS A 96 3.43 12.63 -4.84
C LYS A 96 2.99 11.17 -4.75
N ALA A 97 1.81 10.83 -5.26
CA ALA A 97 1.34 9.45 -5.28
C ALA A 97 2.21 8.58 -6.18
N ALA A 98 2.61 9.09 -7.35
CA ALA A 98 3.55 8.39 -8.21
C ALA A 98 4.92 8.21 -7.54
N GLY A 99 5.46 9.26 -6.92
CA GLY A 99 6.72 9.18 -6.18
C GLY A 99 6.67 8.16 -5.04
N LEU A 100 5.55 8.09 -4.32
CA LEU A 100 5.34 7.09 -3.27
C LEU A 100 5.35 5.66 -3.84
N GLN A 101 4.65 5.42 -4.95
CA GLN A 101 4.62 4.11 -5.60
C GLN A 101 6.01 3.68 -6.13
N LEU A 102 6.77 4.61 -6.72
CA LEU A 102 8.14 4.36 -7.19
C LEU A 102 9.09 4.01 -6.04
N ALA A 103 9.04 4.76 -4.95
CA ALA A 103 9.87 4.49 -3.76
C ALA A 103 9.56 3.11 -3.15
N MET A 104 8.29 2.70 -3.14
CA MET A 104 7.90 1.36 -2.66
C MET A 104 8.43 0.26 -3.57
N TRP A 105 8.31 0.40 -4.90
CA TRP A 105 8.83 -0.60 -5.83
C TRP A 105 10.35 -0.71 -5.78
N GLU A 106 11.07 0.41 -5.72
CA GLU A 106 12.53 0.40 -5.50
C GLU A 106 12.89 -0.42 -4.25
N ALA A 107 12.20 -0.18 -3.13
CA ALA A 107 12.48 -0.89 -1.88
C ALA A 107 12.22 -2.39 -2.00
N ILE A 108 11.15 -2.79 -2.70
CA ILE A 108 10.74 -4.19 -2.86
C ILE A 108 11.71 -4.96 -3.76
N TYR A 109 12.11 -4.38 -4.88
CA TYR A 109 12.81 -5.10 -5.95
C TYR A 109 14.33 -4.93 -5.93
N ASP A 110 14.83 -3.80 -5.45
CA ASP A 110 16.27 -3.52 -5.38
C ASP A 110 16.78 -3.25 -3.96
N GLY A 111 15.99 -2.55 -3.15
CA GLY A 111 16.41 -2.10 -1.82
C GLY A 111 17.65 -1.20 -1.91
N GLY A 112 18.44 -1.15 -0.82
CA GLY A 112 19.71 -0.44 -0.80
C GLY A 112 19.72 0.87 0.01
N ALA A 113 20.79 1.64 -0.17
CA ALA A 113 21.06 2.84 0.64
C ALA A 113 20.46 4.14 0.06
N THR A 114 20.15 4.14 -1.23
CA THR A 114 19.67 5.29 -1.99
C THR A 114 18.73 4.80 -3.06
N LEU A 115 17.75 5.61 -3.44
CA LEU A 115 16.90 5.35 -4.59
C LEU A 115 17.74 5.49 -5.87
N ASP A 116 17.66 4.53 -6.79
CA ASP A 116 18.24 4.64 -8.12
C ASP A 116 17.34 3.96 -9.17
N LEU A 117 16.38 4.72 -9.69
CA LEU A 117 15.41 4.27 -10.69
C LEU A 117 16.02 3.93 -12.06
N SER A 118 17.34 4.05 -12.24
CA SER A 118 18.02 3.88 -13.53
C SER A 118 18.79 2.57 -13.68
N VAL A 119 19.02 1.84 -12.58
CA VAL A 119 19.76 0.57 -12.56
C VAL A 119 19.02 -0.48 -11.73
N GLY A 120 19.55 -1.70 -11.67
CA GLY A 120 18.95 -2.76 -10.85
C GLY A 120 17.82 -3.54 -11.54
N ASN A 121 17.05 -4.22 -10.71
CA ASN A 121 15.88 -5.02 -11.06
C ASN A 121 14.61 -4.18 -11.19
N PHE A 122 14.55 -2.99 -10.61
CA PHE A 122 13.47 -2.05 -10.83
C PHE A 122 14.01 -0.75 -11.39
N LYS A 123 13.64 -0.48 -12.64
CA LYS A 123 13.94 0.78 -13.31
C LYS A 123 12.66 1.42 -13.77
N SER A 124 12.57 2.74 -13.66
CA SER A 124 11.42 3.51 -14.14
C SER A 124 11.86 4.60 -15.10
N THR A 125 11.01 4.87 -16.10
CA THR A 125 11.11 6.05 -16.96
C THR A 125 9.72 6.58 -17.29
N GLY A 126 9.65 7.86 -17.71
CA GLY A 126 8.42 8.50 -18.14
C GLY A 126 7.62 9.15 -17.01
N GLU A 127 8.05 9.00 -15.76
CA GLU A 127 7.61 9.83 -14.65
C GLU A 127 8.01 11.31 -14.82
N THR A 128 7.26 12.21 -14.19
CA THR A 128 7.65 13.61 -14.05
C THR A 128 8.88 13.76 -13.14
N ALA A 129 9.68 14.80 -13.38
CA ALA A 129 10.77 15.17 -12.46
C ALA A 129 10.29 15.47 -11.03
N ALA A 130 9.04 15.92 -10.87
CA ALA A 130 8.43 16.11 -9.55
C ALA A 130 8.19 14.78 -8.84
N ALA A 131 7.67 13.77 -9.55
CA ALA A 131 7.46 12.44 -8.97
C ALA A 131 8.79 11.76 -8.58
N ASP A 132 9.82 11.89 -9.41
CA ASP A 132 11.17 11.41 -9.09
C ASP A 132 11.73 12.07 -7.80
N ALA A 133 11.62 13.40 -7.68
CA ALA A 133 12.02 14.11 -6.46
C ALA A 133 11.23 13.67 -5.21
N TRP A 134 9.94 13.37 -5.34
CA TRP A 134 9.13 12.82 -4.25
C TRP A 134 9.52 11.37 -3.93
N ALA A 135 9.84 10.55 -4.92
CA ALA A 135 10.33 9.19 -4.71
C ALA A 135 11.61 9.21 -3.86
N GLN A 136 12.57 10.08 -4.19
CA GLN A 136 13.80 10.25 -3.43
C GLN A 136 13.53 10.67 -1.98
N THR A 137 12.54 11.55 -1.78
CA THR A 137 12.13 12.02 -0.44
C THR A 137 11.51 10.89 0.37
N TYR A 138 10.57 10.15 -0.20
CA TYR A 138 9.87 9.08 0.50
C TYR A 138 10.73 7.85 0.74
N TYR A 139 11.66 7.53 -0.16
CA TYR A 139 12.58 6.41 -0.01
C TYR A 139 13.49 6.54 1.22
N ALA A 140 13.71 7.76 1.74
CA ALA A 140 14.40 7.98 3.00
C ALA A 140 13.67 7.35 4.21
N TYR A 141 12.34 7.19 4.14
CA TYR A 141 11.54 6.60 5.20
C TYR A 141 11.69 5.08 5.33
N ARG A 142 12.35 4.38 4.40
CA ARG A 142 12.50 2.91 4.45
C ARG A 142 13.13 2.39 5.75
N THR A 143 13.96 3.23 6.39
CA THR A 143 14.64 2.93 7.66
C THR A 143 13.91 3.47 8.90
N VAL A 144 12.80 4.19 8.71
CA VAL A 144 11.99 4.78 9.78
C VAL A 144 10.80 3.87 10.04
N ASP A 145 10.82 3.15 11.15
CA ASP A 145 9.77 2.17 11.47
C ASP A 145 8.37 2.80 11.48
N ALA A 146 7.47 2.25 10.68
CA ALA A 146 6.05 2.61 10.64
C ALA A 146 5.19 1.42 10.20
N HIS A 147 3.92 1.40 10.61
CA HIS A 147 3.02 0.29 10.31
C HIS A 147 2.21 0.56 9.04
N ALA A 148 2.07 -0.49 8.24
CA ALA A 148 1.16 -0.59 7.11
C ALA A 148 0.47 -1.95 7.14
N VAL A 149 -0.72 -2.03 6.54
CA VAL A 149 -1.42 -3.30 6.33
C VAL A 149 -1.05 -3.84 4.96
N TYR A 150 -0.51 -5.04 4.90
CA TYR A 150 -0.24 -5.78 3.69
C TYR A 150 -1.37 -6.77 3.40
N PHE A 151 -1.97 -6.65 2.22
CA PHE A 151 -2.93 -7.57 1.66
C PHE A 151 -2.21 -8.51 0.70
N GLN A 152 -1.82 -9.67 1.23
CA GLN A 152 -1.17 -10.72 0.46
C GLN A 152 -2.24 -11.57 -0.24
N PRO A 153 -2.26 -11.69 -1.58
CA PRO A 153 -3.21 -12.53 -2.28
C PRO A 153 -3.16 -13.98 -1.77
N VAL A 154 -4.31 -14.58 -1.55
CA VAL A 154 -4.42 -16.00 -1.20
C VAL A 154 -4.05 -16.83 -2.43
N ALA A 155 -3.29 -17.91 -2.25
CA ALA A 155 -2.89 -18.76 -3.35
C ALA A 155 -4.12 -19.28 -4.12
N GLY A 156 -4.15 -19.06 -5.44
CA GLY A 156 -5.24 -19.49 -6.31
C GLY A 156 -6.46 -18.55 -6.37
N SER A 157 -6.51 -17.45 -5.60
CA SER A 157 -7.59 -16.46 -5.74
C SER A 157 -7.36 -15.45 -6.87
N GLY A 158 -6.17 -15.44 -7.46
CA GLY A 158 -5.70 -14.32 -8.28
C GLY A 158 -5.47 -13.06 -7.43
N GLY A 159 -5.33 -11.91 -8.10
CA GLY A 159 -5.13 -10.61 -7.48
C GLY A 159 -3.68 -10.13 -7.47
N GLN A 160 -3.47 -8.94 -6.93
CA GLN A 160 -2.18 -8.25 -6.85
C GLN A 160 -1.90 -7.89 -5.39
N GLY A 161 -0.65 -8.03 -4.95
CA GLY A 161 -0.25 -7.55 -3.62
C GLY A 161 -0.53 -6.06 -3.44
N GLN A 162 -1.19 -5.70 -2.34
CA GLN A 162 -1.53 -4.31 -2.00
C GLN A 162 -1.06 -3.95 -0.59
N MET A 163 -0.68 -2.71 -0.35
CA MET A 163 -0.47 -2.16 1.00
C MET A 163 -1.29 -0.90 1.22
N THR A 164 -1.78 -0.68 2.44
CA THR A 164 -2.41 0.58 2.88
C THR A 164 -1.83 1.03 4.21
N ALA A 165 -1.92 2.32 4.53
CA ALA A 165 -1.58 2.79 5.87
C ALA A 165 -2.57 2.21 6.89
N VAL A 166 -2.12 2.02 8.13
CA VAL A 166 -3.00 1.61 9.21
C VAL A 166 -4.08 2.68 9.41
N PRO A 167 -5.38 2.33 9.34
CA PRO A 167 -6.44 3.28 9.67
C PRO A 167 -6.21 3.81 11.09
N GLU A 168 -6.05 5.12 11.24
CA GLU A 168 -5.91 5.70 12.56
C GLU A 168 -7.11 5.29 13.43
N PRO A 169 -6.91 4.88 14.69
CA PRO A 169 -7.96 4.33 15.54
C PRO A 169 -8.95 5.39 16.07
N ALA A 170 -9.51 6.24 15.20
CA ALA A 170 -10.68 7.05 15.55
C ALA A 170 -11.94 6.19 15.73
N THR A 171 -12.00 5.01 15.07
CA THR A 171 -13.12 4.04 15.20
C THR A 171 -13.08 3.25 16.52
N MET A 172 -11.91 3.07 17.14
CA MET A 172 -11.78 2.43 18.46
C MET A 172 -12.33 3.30 19.60
N ILE A 173 -12.30 4.63 19.44
CA ILE A 173 -12.91 5.56 20.40
C ILE A 173 -14.45 5.52 20.30
N GLY A 174 -15.00 5.27 19.10
CA GLY A 174 -16.44 5.07 18.89
C GLY A 174 -17.01 3.81 19.57
N LEU A 175 -16.26 2.71 19.56
CA LEU A 175 -16.65 1.47 20.25
C LEU A 175 -16.54 1.59 21.79
N GLY A 176 -15.51 2.30 22.29
CA GLY A 176 -15.37 2.57 23.73
C GLY A 176 -16.47 3.47 24.29
N THR A 177 -16.87 4.50 23.54
CA THR A 177 -17.93 5.43 23.97
C THR A 177 -19.33 4.79 23.95
N MET A 178 -19.63 3.93 22.98
CA MET A 178 -20.89 3.17 22.96
C MET A 178 -21.02 2.18 24.13
N ALA A 179 -19.93 1.51 24.51
CA ALA A 179 -19.93 0.60 25.67
C ALA A 179 -20.21 1.35 26.99
N VAL A 180 -19.62 2.54 27.18
CA VAL A 180 -19.87 3.37 28.37
C VAL A 180 -21.29 3.95 28.40
N ALA A 181 -21.84 4.35 27.25
CA ALA A 181 -23.23 4.83 27.15
C ALA A 181 -24.25 3.74 27.49
N LEU A 182 -24.03 2.50 27.05
CA LEU A 182 -24.86 1.35 27.38
C LEU A 182 -24.76 0.94 28.85
N LEU A 183 -23.57 1.05 29.46
CA LEU A 183 -23.38 0.80 30.89
C LEU A 183 -24.03 1.86 31.79
N LYS A 184 -24.05 3.14 31.36
CA LYS A 184 -24.76 4.22 32.07
C LYS A 184 -26.28 4.07 32.01
N ARG A 185 -26.82 3.49 30.92
CA ARG A 185 -28.26 3.28 30.75
C ARG A 185 -28.84 2.17 31.63
N LYS A 186 -28.02 1.20 32.06
CA LYS A 186 -28.42 0.12 32.98
C LYS A 186 -28.39 0.51 34.47
N ARG A 187 -27.94 1.73 34.81
CA ARG A 187 -27.78 2.21 36.20
C ARG A 187 -28.71 3.37 36.56
N ARG A 188 -29.73 3.63 35.75
CA ARG A 188 -30.90 4.45 36.09
C ARG A 188 -32.13 3.57 35.99
#